data_AF-A0A954K117-F1
#
_entry.id   AF-A0A954K117-F1
#
_cell.length_a   1.000
_cell.length_b   1.000
_cell.length_c   1.000
_cell.angle_alpha   90.00
_cell.angle_beta   90.00
_cell.angle_gamma   90.00
#
_symmetry.space_group_name_H-M   'P 1'
#
loop_
_entity.id
_entity.type
_entity.pdbx_description
1 polymer ?
#
loop_
_entity_poly.entity_id
_entity_poly.type
_entity_poly.pdbx_seq_one_letter_code
_entity_poly.pdbx_strand_id
1 'polypeptide(L)'
;MNSTASPTVDFTQEEFEFFRQNGYLVVRSLIPTDCIEMMKRITQRDLAAHQGDIEYEAELSYPGAPESLEAEGGRTARRLRQAISRDPVFAKLVKEPFLVNRLQQLLGPHVVMPLIHHNC
;
A
#
# COMPACT_ATOMS: atom_id res chain seq x y z
N MET A 1 2.08 -24.50 -21.95
CA MET A 1 3.36 -23.82 -21.67
C MET A 1 3.06 -22.34 -21.55
N ASN A 2 2.82 -21.84 -20.34
CA ASN A 2 2.57 -20.41 -20.15
C ASN A 2 3.90 -19.67 -20.26
N SER A 3 4.02 -18.85 -21.30
CA SER A 3 5.16 -17.97 -21.49
C SER A 3 5.23 -17.00 -20.31
N THR A 4 6.23 -17.16 -19.44
CA THR A 4 6.56 -16.19 -18.41
C THR A 4 7.23 -15.01 -19.08
N ALA A 5 6.45 -14.16 -19.74
CA ALA A 5 6.90 -12.84 -20.11
C ALA A 5 7.35 -12.16 -18.82
N SER A 6 8.62 -11.75 -18.75
CA SER A 6 9.10 -10.93 -17.64
C SER A 6 8.22 -9.68 -17.59
N PRO A 7 7.70 -9.29 -16.42
CA PRO A 7 6.84 -8.13 -16.32
C PRO A 7 7.58 -6.92 -16.87
N THR A 8 6.94 -6.16 -17.77
CA THR A 8 7.48 -4.87 -18.21
C THR A 8 7.74 -4.03 -16.97
N VAL A 9 8.90 -3.38 -16.90
CA VAL A 9 9.27 -2.57 -15.73
C VAL A 9 8.83 -1.11 -15.88
N ASP A 10 8.42 -0.72 -17.08
CA ASP A 10 8.03 0.65 -17.47
C ASP A 10 6.60 0.68 -18.03
N PHE A 11 5.99 1.86 -18.05
CA PHE A 11 4.77 2.14 -18.82
C PHE A 11 5.06 2.27 -20.31
N THR A 12 4.12 1.79 -21.13
CA THR A 12 4.09 2.13 -22.56
C THR A 12 3.69 3.59 -22.76
N GLN A 13 3.89 4.09 -23.98
CA GLN A 13 3.46 5.45 -24.33
C GLN A 13 1.94 5.62 -24.20
N GLU A 14 1.17 4.60 -24.58
CA GLU A 14 -0.29 4.59 -24.46
C GLU A 14 -0.73 4.63 -23.00
N GLU A 15 -0.10 3.84 -22.13
CA GLU A 15 -0.37 3.84 -20.68
C GLU A 15 -0.04 5.20 -20.04
N PHE A 16 1.09 5.80 -20.44
CA PHE A 16 1.49 7.12 -19.95
C PHE A 16 0.49 8.21 -20.38
N GLU A 17 0.08 8.20 -21.65
CA GLU A 17 -0.90 9.17 -22.16
C GLU A 17 -2.29 8.95 -21.53
N PHE A 18 -2.69 7.70 -21.31
CA PHE A 18 -3.91 7.39 -20.56
C PHE A 18 -3.87 8.00 -19.15
N PHE A 19 -2.77 7.82 -18.42
CA PHE A 19 -2.61 8.42 -17.10
C PHE A 19 -2.71 9.94 -17.15
N ARG A 20 -2.04 10.59 -18.13
CA ARG A 20 -2.09 12.05 -18.28
C ARG A 20 -3.50 12.58 -18.52
N GLN A 21 -4.31 11.86 -19.27
CA GLN A 21 -5.68 12.27 -19.60
C GLN A 21 -6.68 11.97 -18.47
N ASN A 22 -6.50 10.85 -17.76
CA ASN A 22 -7.51 10.34 -16.83
C ASN A 22 -7.13 10.51 -15.35
N GLY A 23 -5.86 10.81 -15.05
CA GLY A 23 -5.36 10.96 -13.68
C GLY A 23 -5.15 9.64 -12.93
N TYR A 24 -5.34 8.49 -13.57
CA TYR A 24 -5.10 7.16 -12.98
C TYR A 24 -4.70 6.14 -14.05
N LEU A 25 -4.12 5.02 -13.61
CA LEU A 25 -3.82 3.86 -14.45
C LEU A 25 -3.89 2.58 -13.60
N VAL A 26 -4.34 1.47 -14.20
CA VAL A 26 -4.42 0.16 -13.52
C VAL A 26 -3.47 -0.83 -14.19
N VAL A 27 -2.43 -1.25 -13.47
CA VAL A 27 -1.52 -2.33 -13.91
C VAL A 27 -1.93 -3.63 -13.25
N ARG A 28 -2.39 -4.59 -14.05
CA ARG A 28 -2.80 -5.91 -13.55
C ARG A 28 -1.57 -6.77 -13.28
N SER A 29 -1.65 -7.59 -12.23
CA SER A 29 -0.60 -8.56 -11.89
C SER A 29 0.80 -7.93 -11.71
N LEU A 30 0.86 -6.70 -11.20
CA LEU A 30 2.12 -5.96 -11.04
C LEU A 30 3.04 -6.56 -9.97
N ILE A 31 2.47 -6.95 -8.83
CA ILE A 31 3.23 -7.48 -7.70
C ILE A 31 3.21 -9.01 -7.77
N PRO A 32 4.37 -9.68 -7.62
CA PRO A 32 4.44 -11.14 -7.53
C PRO A 32 3.53 -11.71 -6.43
N THR A 33 2.85 -12.82 -6.73
CA THR A 33 1.85 -13.41 -5.82
C THR A 33 2.43 -13.81 -4.48
N ASP A 34 3.66 -14.33 -4.44
CA ASP A 34 4.36 -14.68 -3.21
C ASP A 34 4.62 -13.46 -2.31
N CYS A 35 4.99 -12.32 -2.90
CA CYS A 35 5.12 -11.06 -2.19
C CYS A 35 3.77 -10.58 -1.63
N ILE A 36 2.69 -10.69 -2.42
CA ILE A 36 1.33 -10.35 -1.98
C ILE A 36 0.92 -11.20 -0.77
N GLU A 37 1.10 -12.52 -0.86
CA GLU A 37 0.72 -13.44 0.22
C GLU A 37 1.57 -13.23 1.48
N MET A 38 2.87 -12.93 1.32
CA MET A 38 3.75 -12.54 2.43
C MET A 38 3.23 -11.29 3.15
N MET A 39 2.96 -10.22 2.41
CA MET A 39 2.45 -8.96 2.96
C MET A 39 1.09 -9.15 3.64
N LYS A 40 0.16 -9.87 3.01
CA LYS A 40 -1.17 -10.15 3.59
C LYS A 40 -1.06 -10.91 4.90
N ARG A 41 -0.20 -11.94 4.97
CA ARG A 41 0.02 -12.71 6.19
C ARG A 41 0.55 -11.82 7.33
N ILE A 42 1.48 -10.91 7.05
CA ILE A 42 2.03 -9.95 8.03
C ILE A 42 0.93 -8.99 8.49
N THR A 43 0.20 -8.38 7.56
CA THR A 43 -0.90 -7.45 7.87
C THR A 43 -1.98 -8.14 8.71
N GLN A 44 -2.35 -9.37 8.39
CA GLN A 44 -3.36 -10.14 9.14
C GLN A 44 -2.87 -10.53 10.53
N ARG A 45 -1.60 -10.94 10.66
CA ARG A 45 -0.97 -11.20 11.97
C ARG A 45 -1.02 -9.95 12.85
N ASP A 46 -0.58 -8.83 12.31
CA ASP A 46 -0.51 -7.57 13.06
C ASP A 46 -1.90 -7.06 13.44
N LEU A 47 -2.87 -7.17 12.53
CA LEU A 47 -4.26 -6.81 12.80
C LEU A 47 -4.84 -7.67 13.92
N ALA A 48 -4.68 -9.01 13.84
CA ALA A 48 -5.22 -9.94 14.83
C ALA A 48 -4.58 -9.77 16.22
N ALA A 49 -3.28 -9.41 16.26
CA ALA A 49 -2.55 -9.19 17.49
C ALA A 49 -2.67 -7.75 18.02
N HIS A 50 -3.36 -6.85 17.32
CA HIS A 50 -3.33 -5.41 17.56
C HIS A 50 -1.89 -4.84 17.68
N GLN A 51 -1.00 -5.30 16.80
CA GLN A 51 0.43 -4.99 16.84
C GLN A 51 0.76 -3.64 16.19
N GLY A 52 1.59 -2.85 16.86
CA GLY A 52 2.14 -1.59 16.37
C GLY A 52 1.17 -0.41 16.51
N ASP A 53 1.42 0.65 15.75
CA ASP A 53 0.59 1.87 15.75
C ASP A 53 -0.70 1.63 14.97
N ILE A 54 -1.82 1.51 15.68
CA ILE A 54 -3.15 1.26 15.12
C ILE A 54 -4.02 2.47 15.45
N GLU A 55 -4.70 2.98 14.43
CA GLU A 55 -5.81 3.90 14.63
C GLU A 55 -7.10 3.10 14.77
N TYR A 56 -7.85 3.36 15.84
CA TYR A 56 -9.14 2.75 16.12
C TYR A 56 -10.30 3.67 15.74
N GLU A 57 -11.47 3.10 15.46
CA GLU A 57 -12.68 3.87 15.11
C GLU A 57 -13.06 4.88 16.21
N ALA A 58 -12.89 4.53 17.49
CA ALA A 58 -13.20 5.44 18.61
C ALA A 58 -12.30 6.70 18.65
N GLU A 59 -11.12 6.66 18.02
CA GLU A 59 -10.15 7.76 18.05
C GLU A 59 -10.47 8.84 17.00
N LEU A 60 -11.37 8.54 16.06
CA LEU A 60 -11.68 9.45 14.96
C LEU A 60 -12.54 10.64 15.36
N SER A 61 -13.29 10.54 16.46
CA SER A 61 -14.16 11.61 16.96
C SER A 61 -15.16 12.18 15.93
N TYR A 62 -15.46 11.45 14.85
CA TYR A 62 -16.52 11.81 13.91
C TYR A 62 -17.89 11.34 14.43
N PRO A 63 -19.01 11.96 14.00
CA PRO A 63 -20.34 11.48 14.34
C PRO A 63 -20.52 10.00 13.98
N GLY A 64 -20.93 9.19 14.95
CA GLY A 64 -21.09 7.73 14.80
C GLY A 64 -19.88 6.89 15.20
N ALA A 65 -18.74 7.52 15.55
CA ALA A 65 -17.64 6.80 16.19
C ALA A 65 -18.04 6.28 17.58
N PRO A 66 -17.52 5.11 18.02
CA PRO A 66 -17.72 4.64 19.38
C PRO A 66 -17.23 5.67 20.41
N GLU A 67 -17.96 5.82 21.51
CA GLU A 67 -17.66 6.83 22.55
C GLU A 67 -16.33 6.60 23.28
N SER A 68 -15.84 5.35 23.27
CA SER A 68 -14.56 4.97 23.88
C SER A 68 -14.01 3.69 23.27
N LEU A 69 -12.76 3.34 23.60
CA LEU A 69 -12.16 2.06 23.23
C LEU A 69 -12.88 0.85 23.85
N GLU A 70 -13.58 1.04 24.96
CA GLU A 70 -14.30 -0.02 25.67
C GLU A 70 -15.76 -0.16 25.21
N ALA A 71 -16.26 0.80 24.43
CA ALA A 71 -17.57 0.70 23.79
C ALA A 71 -17.56 -0.39 22.70
N GLU A 72 -18.74 -0.89 22.32
CA GLU A 72 -18.86 -1.82 21.21
C GLU A 72 -18.24 -1.21 19.94
N GLY A 73 -17.38 -1.99 19.28
CA GLY A 73 -16.63 -1.52 18.11
C GLY A 73 -15.52 -0.52 18.41
N GLY A 74 -15.29 -0.14 19.67
CA GLY A 74 -14.29 0.84 20.10
C GLY A 74 -12.87 0.49 19.67
N ARG A 75 -12.52 -0.80 19.68
CA ARG A 75 -11.22 -1.32 19.21
C ARG A 75 -11.25 -1.85 17.77
N THR A 76 -12.26 -1.50 16.99
CA THR A 76 -12.26 -1.80 15.55
C THR A 76 -11.13 -1.03 14.91
N ALA A 77 -10.18 -1.73 14.28
CA ALA A 77 -9.07 -1.10 13.62
C ALA A 77 -9.56 -0.36 12.37
N ARG A 78 -9.32 0.96 12.34
CA ARG A 78 -9.57 1.83 11.20
C ARG A 78 -8.40 1.77 10.23
N ARG A 79 -7.17 1.92 10.76
CA ARG A 79 -5.92 1.91 9.98
C ARG A 79 -4.78 1.28 10.77
N LEU A 80 -4.00 0.47 10.07
CA LEU A 80 -2.67 0.08 10.51
C LEU A 80 -1.67 1.13 10.02
N ARG A 81 -1.23 2.04 10.91
CA ARG A 81 -0.31 3.12 10.52
C ARG A 81 1.12 2.59 10.35
N GLN A 82 2.00 3.42 9.79
CA GLN A 82 3.43 3.16 9.65
C GLN A 82 3.76 1.90 8.83
N ALA A 83 3.02 1.64 7.74
CA ALA A 83 3.09 0.38 7.01
C ALA A 83 4.49 -0.02 6.54
N ILE A 84 5.27 0.94 6.04
CA ILE A 84 6.65 0.72 5.60
C ILE A 84 7.55 0.19 6.72
N SER A 85 7.26 0.53 7.98
CA SER A 85 8.05 0.15 9.15
C SER A 85 7.59 -1.15 9.81
N ARG A 86 6.48 -1.75 9.36
CA ARG A 86 5.92 -2.96 9.97
C ARG A 86 6.73 -4.21 9.72
N ASP A 87 7.29 -4.31 8.52
CA ASP A 87 8.13 -5.43 8.11
C ASP A 87 9.01 -5.03 6.91
N PRO A 88 10.25 -5.53 6.83
CA PRO A 88 11.14 -5.26 5.70
C PRO A 88 10.53 -5.53 4.30
N VAL A 89 9.53 -6.42 4.18
CA VAL A 89 8.88 -6.70 2.90
C VAL A 89 8.25 -5.46 2.25
N PHE A 90 7.68 -4.55 3.05
CA PHE A 90 7.03 -3.33 2.53
C PHE A 90 8.06 -2.35 1.99
N ALA A 91 9.15 -2.13 2.74
CA ALA A 91 10.27 -1.29 2.32
C ALA A 91 11.02 -1.86 1.11
N LYS A 92 11.05 -3.20 0.97
CA LYS A 92 11.60 -3.87 -0.22
C LYS A 92 10.70 -3.63 -1.44
N LEU A 93 9.39 -3.84 -1.31
CA LEU A 93 8.45 -3.69 -2.41
C LEU A 93 8.54 -2.31 -3.07
N VAL A 94 8.55 -1.23 -2.29
CA VAL A 94 8.57 0.14 -2.84
C VAL A 94 9.88 0.51 -3.55
N LYS A 95 10.89 -0.35 -3.49
CA LYS A 95 12.18 -0.22 -4.20
C LYS A 95 12.27 -1.09 -5.45
N GLU A 96 11.28 -1.93 -5.72
CA GLU A 96 11.31 -2.83 -6.87
C GLU A 96 11.26 -2.03 -8.19
N PRO A 97 12.08 -2.41 -9.21
CA PRO A 97 12.17 -1.65 -10.47
C PRO A 97 10.83 -1.46 -11.17
N PHE A 98 9.94 -2.46 -11.10
CA PHE A 98 8.61 -2.38 -11.72
C PHE A 98 7.72 -1.29 -11.12
N LEU A 99 8.01 -0.80 -9.90
CA LEU A 99 7.34 0.34 -9.28
C LEU A 99 8.15 1.62 -9.48
N VAL A 100 9.45 1.59 -9.17
CA VAL A 100 10.30 2.79 -9.18
C VAL A 100 10.39 3.41 -10.58
N ASN A 101 10.63 2.61 -11.62
CA ASN A 101 10.76 3.14 -12.97
C ASN A 101 9.46 3.81 -13.45
N ARG A 102 8.32 3.15 -13.18
CA ARG A 102 6.99 3.68 -13.49
C ARG A 102 6.72 5.01 -12.79
N LEU A 103 7.03 5.09 -11.49
CA LEU A 103 6.90 6.34 -10.75
C LEU A 103 7.84 7.43 -11.31
N GLN A 104 9.06 7.06 -11.73
CA GLN A 104 9.99 8.01 -12.33
C GLN A 104 9.52 8.54 -13.69
N GLN A 105 8.83 7.72 -14.49
CA GLN A 105 8.21 8.19 -15.73
C GLN A 105 7.14 9.25 -15.44
N LEU A 106 6.36 9.08 -14.38
CA LEU A 106 5.27 10.02 -14.02
C LEU A 106 5.76 11.27 -13.28
N LEU A 107 6.70 11.12 -12.37
CA LEU A 107 7.09 12.15 -11.39
C LEU A 107 8.48 12.75 -11.66
N GLY A 108 9.21 12.22 -12.63
CA GLY A 108 10.59 12.59 -12.92
C GLY A 108 11.62 11.72 -12.18
N PRO A 109 12.92 11.95 -12.42
CA PRO A 109 13.99 11.02 -12.02
C PRO A 109 14.16 10.86 -10.50
N HIS A 110 13.73 11.85 -9.72
CA HIS A 110 13.88 11.88 -8.27
C HIS A 110 12.57 11.55 -7.58
N VAL A 111 12.39 10.28 -7.24
CA VAL A 111 11.24 9.81 -6.47
C VAL A 111 11.64 9.54 -5.03
N VAL A 112 10.79 9.94 -4.10
CA VAL A 112 10.96 9.70 -2.66
C VAL A 112 9.69 9.10 -2.09
N MET A 113 9.82 8.17 -1.15
CA MET A 113 8.69 7.69 -0.35
C MET A 113 8.63 8.55 0.92
N PRO A 114 7.75 9.57 1.00
CA PRO A 114 7.57 10.30 2.25
C PRO A 114 7.11 9.32 3.32
N LEU A 115 7.47 9.50 4.59
CA LEU A 115 7.03 8.65 5.71
C LEU A 115 5.85 9.29 6.47
N ILE A 116 4.90 9.87 5.74
CA ILE A 116 3.75 10.54 6.35
C ILE A 116 2.83 9.53 7.05
N HIS A 117 2.18 9.98 8.12
CA HIS A 117 1.30 9.19 8.99
C HIS A 117 0.05 8.60 8.28
N HIS A 118 -0.21 8.98 7.03
CA HIS A 118 -1.26 8.40 6.17
C HIS A 118 -0.78 7.26 5.28
N ASN A 119 0.51 6.91 5.33
CA ASN A 119 1.02 5.74 4.62
C ASN A 119 0.56 4.48 5.33
N CYS A 120 -0.58 4.00 4.85
CA CYS A 120 -1.18 2.71 5.14
C CYS A 120 -0.49 1.62 4.31
#